data_AF-A0A969EUD5-F1
#
_entry.id   AF-A0A969EUD5-F1
#
_cell.length_a   1.000
_cell.length_b   1.000
_cell.length_c   1.000
_cell.angle_alpha   90.00
_cell.angle_beta   90.00
_cell.angle_gamma   90.00
#
_symmetry.space_group_name_H-M   'P 1'
#
loop_
_entity.id
_entity.type
_entity.pdbx_description
1 polymer ?
#
loop_
_entity_poly.entity_id
_entity_poly.type
_entity_poly.pdbx_seq_one_letter_code
_entity_poly.pdbx_strand_id
1 'polypeptide(L)' 'MPEIVAIKPGTCDDTSWFKPIAHLWVRSAPPWISFDPDTPKYQQQPSIAELLELWKTSQKA' A
#
# COMPACT_ATOMS: atom_id res chain seq x y z
N MET A 1 19.82 3.62 -4.92
CA MET A 1 18.39 3.34 -4.66
C MET A 1 18.18 1.87 -4.89
N PRO A 2 17.49 1.13 -4.01
CA PRO A 2 17.17 -0.26 -4.29
C PRO A 2 16.40 -0.35 -5.62
N GLU A 3 16.67 -1.39 -6.39
CA GLU A 3 15.87 -1.69 -7.59
C GLU A 3 14.50 -2.16 -7.11
N ILE A 4 13.45 -1.45 -7.52
CA ILE A 4 12.08 -1.71 -7.09
C ILE A 4 11.28 -2.18 -8.29
N VAL A 5 10.63 -3.32 -8.13
CA VAL A 5 9.71 -3.89 -9.11
C VAL A 5 8.31 -3.85 -8.51
N ALA A 6 7.36 -3.27 -9.24
CA ALA A 6 5.96 -3.27 -8.87
C ALA A 6 5.26 -4.49 -9.48
N ILE A 7 4.74 -5.38 -8.63
CA ILE A 7 3.98 -6.56 -9.05
C ILE A 7 2.54 -6.39 -8.56
N LYS A 8 1.56 -6.71 -9.41
CA LYS A 8 0.15 -6.70 -8.99
C LYS A 8 -0.15 -8.03 -8.31
N PRO A 9 -0.57 -8.05 -7.03
CA PRO A 9 -0.75 -9.30 -6.28
C PRO A 9 -1.86 -10.19 -6.87
N GLY A 10 -2.84 -9.61 -7.58
CA GLY A 10 -3.93 -10.37 -8.21
C GLY A 10 -3.50 -11.30 -9.35
N THR A 11 -2.22 -11.31 -9.74
CA THR A 11 -1.68 -12.26 -10.72
C THR A 11 -0.98 -13.47 -10.06
N CYS A 12 -0.89 -13.51 -8.73
CA CYS A 12 -0.29 -14.62 -7.99
C CYS A 12 -1.36 -15.68 -7.65
N ASP A 13 -0.98 -16.96 -7.74
CA ASP A 13 -1.89 -18.08 -7.43
C ASP A 13 -2.26 -18.14 -5.94
N ASP A 14 -1.31 -17.81 -5.07
CA ASP A 14 -1.53 -17.61 -3.63
C ASP A 14 -1.37 -16.12 -3.31
N THR A 15 -2.41 -15.52 -2.72
CA THR A 15 -2.42 -14.12 -2.26
C THR A 15 -2.58 -14.00 -0.74
N SER A 16 -2.53 -15.10 0.00
CA SER A 16 -2.73 -15.14 1.46
C SER A 16 -1.65 -14.36 2.23
N TRP A 17 -0.47 -14.21 1.64
CA TRP A 17 0.65 -13.43 2.15
C TRP A 17 0.48 -11.92 1.95
N PHE A 18 -0.39 -11.47 1.05
CA PHE A 18 -0.52 -10.06 0.72
C PHE A 18 -1.53 -9.36 1.63
N LYS A 19 -1.03 -8.45 2.47
CA LYS A 19 -1.85 -7.54 3.28
C LYS A 19 -1.52 -6.09 2.91
N PRO A 20 -2.49 -5.30 2.40
CA PRO A 20 -2.26 -3.89 2.12
C PRO A 20 -1.82 -3.14 3.38
N ILE A 21 -0.77 -2.32 3.26
CA ILE A 21 -0.28 -1.49 4.37
C ILE A 21 -0.63 -0.01 4.18
N ALA A 22 -1.13 0.38 3.01
CA ALA A 22 -1.51 1.76 2.68
C ALA A 22 -2.45 1.82 1.48
N HIS A 23 -3.28 2.87 1.43
CA HIS A 23 -4.02 3.30 0.25
C HIS A 23 -3.39 4.56 -0.33
N LEU A 24 -3.17 4.58 -1.65
CA LEU A 24 -2.51 5.68 -2.36
C LEU A 24 -3.49 6.38 -3.31
N TRP A 25 -3.24 7.67 -3.62
CA TRP A 25 -4.08 8.50 -4.50
C TRP A 25 -5.55 8.62 -4.06
N VAL A 26 -5.79 8.67 -2.74
CA VAL A 26 -7.15 8.74 -2.18
C VAL A 26 -7.88 10.02 -2.59
N ARG A 27 -7.15 11.10 -2.95
CA ARG A 27 -7.76 12.35 -3.44
C ARG A 27 -8.66 12.15 -4.66
N SER A 28 -8.29 11.22 -5.55
CA SER A 28 -9.03 10.91 -6.78
C SER A 28 -9.88 9.64 -6.66
N ALA A 29 -10.03 9.10 -5.45
CA ALA A 29 -10.83 7.91 -5.24
C ALA A 29 -12.32 8.21 -5.49
N PRO A 30 -13.04 7.31 -6.19
CA PRO A 30 -14.49 7.39 -6.30
C PRO A 30 -15.18 7.38 -4.92
N PRO A 31 -16.31 8.09 -4.76
CA PRO A 31 -16.97 8.27 -3.46
C PRO A 31 -17.57 6.99 -2.87
N TRP A 32 -17.72 5.93 -3.67
CA TRP A 32 -18.24 4.64 -3.22
C TRP A 32 -17.16 3.71 -2.63
N ILE A 33 -15.87 4.10 -2.69
CA ILE A 33 -14.81 3.29 -2.08
C ILE A 33 -14.86 3.45 -0.56
N SER A 34 -15.00 2.32 0.13
CA SER A 34 -14.80 2.25 1.58
C SER A 34 -13.37 1.86 1.86
N PHE A 35 -12.68 2.66 2.66
CA PHE A 35 -11.31 2.38 3.08
C PHE A 35 -11.30 1.89 4.52
N ASP A 36 -10.42 0.93 4.80
CA ASP A 36 -10.12 0.51 6.15
C ASP A 36 -9.67 1.74 6.98
N PRO A 37 -10.26 1.98 8.17
CA PRO A 37 -9.92 3.14 9.01
C PRO A 37 -8.50 3.05 9.59
N ASP A 38 -7.99 1.85 9.81
CA ASP A 38 -6.69 1.57 10.43
C ASP A 38 -5.56 1.54 9.41
N THR A 39 -5.87 1.47 8.12
CA THR A 39 -4.90 1.52 7.03
C THR A 39 -4.57 2.97 6.63
N PRO A 40 -3.28 3.38 6.67
CA PRO A 40 -2.84 4.71 6.24
C PRO A 40 -3.30 5.09 4.82
N LYS A 41 -3.67 6.36 4.65
CA LYS A 41 -4.23 6.90 3.39
C LYS A 41 -3.40 8.08 2.91
N TYR A 42 -2.82 7.95 1.73
CA TYR A 42 -2.08 9.01 1.06
C TYR A 42 -2.95 9.66 0.00
N GLN A 43 -3.03 11.00 0.05
CA GLN A 43 -3.80 11.78 -0.91
C GLN A 43 -3.20 11.72 -2.33
N GLN A 44 -1.89 11.56 -2.43
CA GLN A 44 -1.11 11.52 -3.68
C GLN A 44 -0.01 10.44 -3.59
N GLN A 45 0.89 10.39 -4.56
CA GLN A 45 2.04 9.47 -4.53
C GLN A 45 3.06 9.92 -3.46
N PRO A 46 3.32 9.11 -2.42
CA PRO A 46 4.39 9.37 -1.46
C PRO A 46 5.75 9.01 -2.06
N SER A 47 6.82 9.39 -1.36
CA SER A 47 8.15 8.89 -1.72
C SER A 47 8.26 7.39 -1.42
N ILE A 48 9.11 6.72 -2.17
CA ILE A 48 9.42 5.31 -1.95
C ILE A 48 10.01 5.09 -0.55
N ALA A 49 10.82 6.02 -0.05
CA ALA A 49 11.42 5.92 1.28
C ALA A 49 10.35 5.87 2.38
N GLU A 50 9.34 6.73 2.31
CA GLU A 50 8.21 6.73 3.25
C GLU A 50 7.46 5.39 3.23
N LEU A 51 7.22 4.82 2.04
CA LEU A 51 6.56 3.51 1.92
C LEU A 51 7.39 2.36 2.51
N LEU A 52 8.72 2.40 2.32
CA LEU A 52 9.62 1.39 2.88
C LEU A 52 9.66 1.45 4.41
N GLU A 53 9.68 2.65 5.00
CA GLU A 53 9.63 2.80 6.46
C GLU A 53 8.29 2.35 7.04
N LEU A 54 7.18 2.66 6.36
CA LEU A 54 5.86 2.16 6.75
C LEU A 54 5.80 0.63 6.71
N TRP A 55 6.32 0.02 5.63
CA TRP A 55 6.38 -1.44 5.50
C TRP A 55 7.21 -2.07 6.63
N LYS A 56 8.41 -1.55 6.90
CA LYS A 56 9.26 -2.04 8.01
C LYS A 56 8.54 -1.99 9.36
N THR A 57 7.74 -0.96 9.59
CA THR A 57 6.97 -0.80 10.84
C THR A 57 5.85 -1.83 10.92
N SER A 58 5.14 -2.08 9.82
CA SER A 58 4.05 -3.08 9.77
C SER A 58 4.52 -4.52 10.01
N GLN A 59 5.78 -4.84 9.69
CA GLN A 59 6.36 -6.19 9.86
C GLN A 59 6.78 -6.49 11.31
N LYS A 60 6.89 -5.46 12.17
CA LYS A 60 7.34 -5.60 13.56
C LYS A 60 6.19 -5.78 14.56
N ALA A 61 4.95 -5.68 14.09
CA ALA A 61 3.73 -5.78 14.90
C ALA A 61 3.16 -7.21 14.88
#